data_AF-A0AAW8RCV7-F1
#
_entry.id   AF-A0AAW8RCV7-F1
#
_cell.length_a   1.000
_cell.length_b   1.000
_cell.length_c   1.000
_cell.angle_alpha   90.00
_cell.angle_beta   90.00
_cell.angle_gamma   90.00
#
_symmetry.space_group_name_H-M   'P 1'
#
loop_
_entity.id
_entity.type
_entity.pdbx_description
1 polymer ?
#
loop_
_entity_poly.entity_id
_entity_poly.type
_entity_poly.pdbx_seq_one_letter_code
_entity_poly.pdbx_strand_id
1 'polypeptide(L)'
;GIIMVDNLEIGIYHFIETVPPEGYILDETPIIVEILNSQVEPVQVVKTNKKMVGAVQLTKKDNLNEQSLKGAYFNLYNASDELVKEALITDENGLVAVDNLEPGVYQFVETKAPDGYLLDETPVVFEIIASQTEPVQVSKTNKKMLGEVILTKTADTNNGKKLEGAVFELKDSNGIVLKNQLSTNSQGELTVKDLEPGDYQFVETKAP
;
A
#
# COMPACT_ATOMS: atom_id res chain seq x y z
N GLY A 1 -22.16 1.31 30.70
CA GLY A 1 -23.04 0.68 31.70
C GLY A 1 -23.44 1.71 32.74
N ILE A 2 -24.27 1.35 33.72
CA ILE A 2 -24.63 2.20 34.87
C ILE A 2 -24.19 1.46 36.14
N ILE A 3 -23.52 2.17 37.05
CA ILE A 3 -23.23 1.70 38.41
C ILE A 3 -24.11 2.53 39.35
N MET A 4 -24.87 1.88 40.21
CA MET A 4 -25.59 2.55 41.30
C MET A 4 -24.96 2.16 42.63
N VAL A 5 -24.71 3.15 43.48
CA VAL A 5 -24.15 2.97 44.82
C VAL A 5 -25.04 3.72 45.79
N ASP A 6 -25.70 2.95 46.66
CA ASP A 6 -26.67 3.46 47.62
C ASP A 6 -26.08 3.55 49.03
N ASN A 7 -26.72 4.32 49.91
CA ASN A 7 -26.39 4.44 51.33
C ASN A 7 -24.95 4.92 51.63
N LEU A 8 -24.41 5.80 50.79
CA LEU A 8 -23.16 6.50 51.10
C LEU A 8 -23.39 7.50 52.24
N GLU A 9 -22.46 7.52 53.20
CA GLU A 9 -22.43 8.56 54.24
C GLU A 9 -21.99 9.91 53.65
N ILE A 10 -22.11 10.97 54.44
CA ILE A 10 -21.62 12.30 54.06
C ILE A 10 -20.10 12.25 53.95
N GLY A 11 -19.55 12.70 52.82
CA GLY A 11 -18.11 12.69 52.61
C GLY A 11 -17.71 12.83 51.15
N ILE A 12 -16.40 12.79 50.92
CA ILE A 12 -15.80 12.83 49.58
C ILE A 12 -15.34 11.42 49.22
N TYR A 13 -15.81 10.93 48.09
CA TYR A 13 -15.55 9.60 47.55
C TYR A 13 -14.80 9.70 46.23
N HIS A 14 -13.87 8.76 46.01
CA HIS A 14 -13.12 8.65 44.77
C HIS A 14 -13.47 7.33 44.09
N PHE A 15 -14.02 7.41 42.88
CA PHE A 15 -14.29 6.26 42.04
C PHE A 15 -13.15 6.09 41.04
N ILE A 16 -12.46 4.97 41.12
CA ILE A 16 -11.32 4.62 40.27
C ILE A 16 -11.72 3.41 39.43
N GLU A 17 -11.57 3.52 38.11
CA GLU A 17 -11.69 2.35 37.24
C GLU A 17 -10.52 1.42 37.52
N THR A 18 -10.80 0.13 37.76
CA THR A 18 -9.76 -0.87 38.05
C THR A 18 -9.56 -1.85 36.91
N VAL A 19 -10.56 -2.01 36.05
CA VAL A 19 -10.55 -2.88 34.87
C VAL A 19 -11.40 -2.20 33.79
N PRO A 20 -10.83 -1.89 32.61
CA PRO A 20 -11.62 -1.35 31.52
C PRO A 20 -12.43 -2.45 30.82
N PRO A 21 -13.49 -2.10 30.08
CA PRO A 21 -14.12 -3.03 29.14
C PRO A 21 -13.10 -3.54 28.10
N GLU A 22 -13.36 -4.72 27.54
CA GLU A 22 -12.55 -5.28 26.45
C GLU A 22 -12.44 -4.28 25.29
N GLY A 23 -11.21 -4.06 24.80
CA GLY A 23 -10.93 -3.11 23.72
C GLY A 23 -10.83 -1.63 24.15
N TYR A 24 -10.85 -1.32 25.45
CA TYR A 24 -10.70 0.06 25.96
C TYR A 24 -9.48 0.21 26.88
N ILE A 25 -8.90 1.40 26.86
CA ILE A 25 -7.75 1.80 27.69
C ILE A 25 -8.25 2.10 29.11
N LEU A 26 -7.58 1.53 30.11
CA LEU A 26 -7.80 1.83 31.53
C LEU A 26 -7.53 3.31 31.81
N ASP A 27 -8.52 3.99 32.39
CA ASP A 27 -8.36 5.38 32.86
C ASP A 27 -8.55 5.46 34.37
N GLU A 28 -7.42 5.36 35.09
CA GLU A 28 -7.36 5.42 36.56
C GLU A 28 -7.63 6.83 37.12
N THR A 29 -7.91 7.85 36.29
CA THR A 29 -8.23 9.20 36.76
C THR A 29 -9.49 9.16 37.62
N PRO A 30 -9.39 9.45 38.93
CA PRO A 30 -10.51 9.31 39.84
C PRO A 30 -11.65 10.26 39.51
N ILE A 31 -12.88 9.78 39.61
CA ILE A 31 -14.06 10.64 39.66
C ILE A 31 -14.29 10.99 41.13
N ILE A 32 -14.25 12.28 41.43
CA ILE A 32 -14.49 12.79 42.78
C ILE A 32 -15.97 13.12 42.93
N VAL A 33 -16.60 12.53 43.94
CA VAL A 33 -18.02 12.73 44.28
C VAL A 33 -18.11 13.17 45.73
N GLU A 34 -18.82 14.27 45.99
CA GLU A 34 -19.10 14.75 47.35
C GLU A 34 -20.58 14.49 47.68
N ILE A 35 -20.82 13.83 48.82
CA ILE A 35 -22.15 13.53 49.35
C ILE A 35 -22.44 14.49 50.50
N LEU A 36 -23.58 15.19 50.43
CA LEU A 36 -23.97 16.24 51.37
C LEU A 36 -25.19 15.83 52.21
N ASN A 37 -25.30 16.39 53.43
CA ASN A 37 -26.34 16.08 54.44
C ASN A 37 -27.80 16.38 54.01
N SER A 38 -28.05 16.90 52.81
CA SER A 38 -29.38 17.30 52.34
C SER A 38 -29.60 17.03 50.85
N GLN A 39 -28.83 16.08 50.30
CA GLN A 39 -28.99 15.65 48.92
C GLN A 39 -30.29 14.86 48.75
N VAL A 40 -31.19 15.35 47.88
CA VAL A 40 -32.49 14.72 47.60
C VAL A 40 -32.51 13.92 46.30
N GLU A 41 -31.58 14.21 45.39
CA GLU A 41 -31.42 13.52 44.10
C GLU A 41 -30.05 12.83 44.02
N PRO A 42 -29.90 11.70 43.32
CA PRO A 42 -28.61 11.04 43.17
C PRO A 42 -27.59 11.93 42.43
N VAL A 43 -26.34 11.97 42.89
CA VAL A 43 -25.25 12.60 42.12
C VAL A 43 -24.99 11.74 40.89
N GLN A 44 -25.13 12.34 39.71
CA GLN A 44 -24.81 11.68 38.45
C GLN A 44 -23.45 12.12 37.96
N VAL A 45 -22.58 11.15 37.68
CA VAL A 45 -21.28 11.36 37.07
C VAL A 45 -21.15 10.51 35.82
N VAL A 46 -20.40 11.00 34.85
CA VAL A 46 -20.14 10.31 33.59
C VAL A 46 -18.64 10.10 33.44
N LYS A 47 -18.25 8.88 33.08
CA LYS A 47 -16.88 8.52 32.70
C LYS A 47 -16.91 7.94 31.29
N THR A 48 -15.95 8.34 30.48
CA THR A 48 -15.75 7.84 29.13
C THR A 48 -14.43 7.09 29.04
N ASN A 49 -14.41 5.98 28.32
CA ASN A 49 -13.17 5.26 28.02
C ASN A 49 -12.72 5.49 26.59
N LYS A 50 -11.40 5.52 26.40
CA LYS A 50 -10.78 5.60 25.08
C LYS A 50 -10.61 4.18 24.52
N LYS A 51 -11.02 3.95 23.27
CA LYS A 51 -10.77 2.66 22.60
C LYS A 51 -9.27 2.43 22.40
N MET A 52 -8.84 1.19 22.55
CA MET A 52 -7.54 0.73 22.08
C MET A 52 -7.58 0.68 20.56
N VAL A 53 -6.67 1.39 19.91
CA VAL A 53 -6.54 1.40 18.46
C VAL A 53 -5.07 1.23 18.08
N GLY A 54 -4.83 0.58 16.95
CA GLY A 54 -3.51 0.40 16.36
C GLY A 54 -3.35 1.16 15.04
N ALA A 55 -2.21 0.91 14.41
CA ALA A 55 -1.86 1.49 13.12
C ALA A 55 -1.14 0.46 12.23
N VAL A 56 -1.09 0.72 10.95
CA VAL A 56 -0.33 -0.07 9.98
C VAL A 56 0.40 0.86 9.02
N GLN A 57 1.57 0.42 8.58
CA GLN A 57 2.32 1.03 7.49
C GLN A 57 2.63 -0.04 6.44
N LEU A 58 2.21 0.24 5.20
CA LEU A 58 2.55 -0.55 4.03
C LEU A 58 3.69 0.12 3.28
N THR A 59 4.71 -0.67 2.91
CA THR A 59 5.79 -0.25 2.02
C THR A 59 5.64 -0.93 0.66
N LYS A 60 5.55 -0.14 -0.40
CA LYS A 60 5.46 -0.59 -1.78
C LYS A 60 6.82 -0.55 -2.46
N LYS A 61 7.20 -1.65 -3.10
CA LYS A 61 8.52 -1.78 -3.74
C LYS A 61 8.47 -2.46 -5.11
N ASP A 62 9.57 -2.32 -5.85
CA ASP A 62 9.92 -3.15 -7.00
C ASP A 62 10.33 -4.55 -6.53
N ASN A 63 9.89 -5.59 -7.24
CA ASN A 63 10.12 -6.99 -6.85
C ASN A 63 11.58 -7.48 -7.02
N LEU A 64 12.43 -6.76 -7.74
CA LEU A 64 13.80 -7.18 -8.02
C LEU A 64 14.83 -6.31 -7.31
N ASN A 65 14.72 -4.99 -7.45
CA ASN A 65 15.72 -4.07 -6.91
C ASN A 65 15.32 -3.42 -5.57
N GLU A 66 14.15 -3.79 -5.02
CA GLU A 66 13.61 -3.27 -3.76
C GLU A 66 13.41 -1.74 -3.71
N GLN A 67 13.46 -1.06 -4.86
CA GLN A 67 13.22 0.38 -4.95
C GLN A 67 11.78 0.69 -4.52
N SER A 68 11.61 1.68 -3.64
CA SER A 68 10.28 2.13 -3.24
C SER A 68 9.49 2.71 -4.42
N LEU A 69 8.19 2.39 -4.49
CA LEU A 69 7.31 2.78 -5.59
C LEU A 69 6.18 3.70 -5.14
N LYS A 70 6.20 4.92 -5.66
CA LYS A 70 5.12 5.91 -5.54
C LYS A 70 3.94 5.60 -6.46
N GLY A 71 2.74 6.03 -6.06
CA GLY A 71 1.58 6.11 -6.94
C GLY A 71 0.78 4.82 -7.09
N ALA A 72 1.08 3.78 -6.30
CA ALA A 72 0.20 2.63 -6.17
C ALA A 72 -1.05 3.02 -5.37
N TYR A 73 -2.23 2.56 -5.79
CA TYR A 73 -3.48 2.75 -5.08
C TYR A 73 -3.85 1.48 -4.34
N PHE A 74 -4.26 1.64 -3.09
CA PHE A 74 -4.74 0.57 -2.23
C PHE A 74 -6.11 0.91 -1.65
N ASN A 75 -6.91 -0.13 -1.48
CA ASN A 75 -8.05 -0.13 -0.59
C ASN A 75 -7.71 -1.00 0.63
N LEU A 76 -8.25 -0.62 1.79
CA LEU A 76 -8.16 -1.36 3.04
C LEU A 76 -9.52 -1.97 3.36
N TYR A 77 -9.55 -3.28 3.59
CA TYR A 77 -10.75 -4.02 3.98
C TYR A 77 -10.56 -4.68 5.35
N ASN A 78 -11.65 -4.90 6.08
CA ASN A 78 -11.65 -5.71 7.29
C ASN A 78 -11.86 -7.20 6.97
N ALA A 79 -11.86 -8.06 7.99
CA ALA A 79 -12.05 -9.50 7.86
C ALA A 79 -13.41 -9.94 7.28
N SER A 80 -14.40 -9.03 7.20
CA SER A 80 -15.71 -9.28 6.59
C SER A 80 -15.79 -8.75 5.15
N ASP A 81 -14.65 -8.42 4.55
CA ASP A 81 -14.52 -7.77 3.23
C ASP A 81 -15.24 -6.41 3.13
N GLU A 82 -15.51 -5.76 4.27
CA GLU A 82 -16.07 -4.41 4.28
C GLU A 82 -14.95 -3.38 4.06
N LEU A 83 -15.22 -2.40 3.20
CA LEU A 83 -14.30 -1.32 2.89
C LEU A 83 -14.12 -0.40 4.10
N VAL A 84 -12.89 -0.28 4.58
CA VAL A 84 -12.50 0.57 5.71
C VAL A 84 -11.95 1.91 5.24
N LYS A 85 -11.06 1.89 4.23
CA LYS A 85 -10.53 3.08 3.57
C LYS A 85 -10.30 2.79 2.09
N GLU A 86 -10.53 3.77 1.23
CA GLU A 86 -10.31 3.67 -0.22
C GLU A 86 -9.22 4.63 -0.69
N ALA A 87 -8.71 4.36 -1.89
CA ALA A 87 -7.82 5.26 -2.64
C ALA A 87 -6.61 5.75 -1.84
N LEU A 88 -6.00 4.87 -1.04
CA LEU A 88 -4.76 5.13 -0.33
C LEU A 88 -3.60 5.08 -1.34
N ILE A 89 -2.87 6.17 -1.50
CA ILE A 89 -1.83 6.30 -2.52
C ILE A 89 -0.45 6.23 -1.86
N THR A 90 0.45 5.41 -2.40
CA THR A 90 1.83 5.37 -1.92
C THR A 90 2.57 6.67 -2.24
N ASP A 91 3.27 7.22 -1.25
CA ASP A 91 4.04 8.46 -1.38
C ASP A 91 5.39 8.28 -2.11
N GLU A 92 6.23 9.33 -2.15
CA GLU A 92 7.57 9.28 -2.75
C GLU A 92 8.49 8.19 -2.16
N ASN A 93 8.25 7.79 -0.91
CA ASN A 93 8.99 6.73 -0.22
C ASN A 93 8.31 5.36 -0.38
N GLY A 94 7.24 5.28 -1.18
CA GLY A 94 6.43 4.09 -1.37
C GLY A 94 5.57 3.73 -0.15
N LEU A 95 5.26 4.68 0.73
CA LEU A 95 4.58 4.42 1.99
C LEU A 95 3.09 4.75 1.94
N VAL A 96 2.29 3.92 2.61
CA VAL A 96 0.91 4.20 3.03
C VAL A 96 0.83 3.93 4.52
N ALA A 97 0.23 4.84 5.29
CA ALA A 97 -0.03 4.64 6.72
C ALA A 97 -1.52 4.81 7.03
N VAL A 98 -2.04 3.93 7.89
CA VAL A 98 -3.41 3.98 8.39
C VAL A 98 -3.39 3.84 9.90
N ASP A 99 -3.98 4.80 10.60
CA ASP A 99 -4.12 4.83 12.05
C ASP A 99 -5.57 4.57 12.49
N ASN A 100 -5.77 4.55 13.80
CA ASN A 100 -7.09 4.44 14.44
C ASN A 100 -7.86 3.17 14.03
N LEU A 101 -7.14 2.06 13.82
CA LEU A 101 -7.74 0.76 13.52
C LEU A 101 -8.09 0.04 14.82
N GLU A 102 -9.31 -0.47 14.93
CA GLU A 102 -9.69 -1.34 16.04
C GLU A 102 -8.99 -2.70 15.92
N PRO A 103 -8.74 -3.41 17.03
CA PRO A 103 -8.17 -4.74 16.98
C PRO A 103 -8.97 -5.68 16.05
N GLY A 104 -8.27 -6.40 15.20
CA GLY A 104 -8.87 -7.26 14.18
C GLY A 104 -7.95 -7.53 13.00
N VAL A 105 -8.43 -8.39 12.09
CA VAL A 105 -7.73 -8.74 10.85
C VAL A 105 -8.19 -7.82 9.72
N TYR A 106 -7.23 -7.38 8.94
CA TYR A 106 -7.41 -6.47 7.81
C TYR A 106 -6.60 -6.93 6.60
N GLN A 107 -6.90 -6.36 5.43
CA GLN A 107 -6.13 -6.59 4.22
C GLN A 107 -6.03 -5.33 3.36
N PHE A 108 -4.83 -5.07 2.84
CA PHE A 108 -4.64 -4.13 1.74
C PHE A 108 -4.80 -4.86 0.40
N VAL A 109 -5.57 -4.28 -0.52
CA VAL A 109 -5.71 -4.75 -1.90
C VAL A 109 -5.26 -3.64 -2.83
N GLU A 110 -4.28 -3.92 -3.69
CA GLU A 110 -3.84 -2.97 -4.72
C GLU A 110 -4.92 -2.85 -5.79
N THR A 111 -5.41 -1.63 -6.04
CA THR A 111 -6.45 -1.34 -7.02
C THR A 111 -5.92 -0.67 -8.28
N LYS A 112 -4.71 -0.08 -8.19
CA LYS A 112 -3.97 0.46 -9.34
C LYS A 112 -2.47 0.36 -9.07
N ALA A 113 -1.74 -0.23 -10.01
CA ALA A 113 -0.28 -0.29 -9.95
C ALA A 113 0.35 1.09 -10.19
N PRO A 114 1.60 1.31 -9.72
CA PRO A 114 2.44 2.39 -10.19
C PRO A 114 2.62 2.37 -11.72
N ASP A 115 2.90 3.52 -12.32
CA ASP A 115 3.16 3.62 -13.75
C ASP A 115 4.36 2.72 -14.15
N GLY A 116 4.18 1.93 -15.20
CA GLY A 116 5.20 0.98 -15.68
C GLY A 116 5.26 -0.35 -14.91
N TYR A 117 4.34 -0.62 -13.99
CA TYR A 117 4.26 -1.87 -13.23
C TYR A 117 2.97 -2.65 -13.53
N LEU A 118 3.05 -3.98 -13.36
CA LEU A 118 1.88 -4.86 -13.42
C LEU A 118 1.09 -4.75 -12.12
N LEU A 119 -0.24 -4.70 -12.20
CA LEU A 119 -1.15 -4.77 -11.05
C LEU A 119 -1.07 -6.15 -10.40
N ASP A 120 -0.94 -6.19 -9.08
CA ASP A 120 -1.02 -7.42 -8.29
C ASP A 120 -2.07 -7.29 -7.18
N GLU A 121 -3.29 -7.73 -7.50
CA GLU A 121 -4.46 -7.69 -6.61
C GLU A 121 -4.39 -8.70 -5.45
N THR A 122 -3.32 -9.51 -5.34
CA THR A 122 -3.17 -10.45 -4.22
C THR A 122 -3.14 -9.68 -2.88
N PRO A 123 -4.08 -9.93 -1.95
CA PRO A 123 -4.19 -9.13 -0.73
C PRO A 123 -2.97 -9.28 0.19
N VAL A 124 -2.64 -8.20 0.91
CA VAL A 124 -1.67 -8.19 2.01
C VAL A 124 -2.44 -8.18 3.33
N VAL A 125 -2.53 -9.35 3.96
CA VAL A 125 -3.27 -9.56 5.22
C VAL A 125 -2.39 -9.22 6.42
N PHE A 126 -2.96 -8.56 7.42
CA PHE A 126 -2.32 -8.25 8.69
C PHE A 126 -3.33 -8.17 9.83
N GLU A 127 -2.84 -8.20 11.07
CA GLU A 127 -3.66 -8.15 12.28
C GLU A 127 -3.25 -6.96 13.15
N ILE A 128 -4.23 -6.20 13.61
CA ILE A 128 -4.09 -5.21 14.67
C ILE A 128 -4.42 -5.90 15.99
N ILE A 129 -3.46 -5.96 16.90
CA ILE A 129 -3.66 -6.51 18.24
C ILE A 129 -3.94 -5.40 19.25
N ALA A 130 -4.64 -5.74 20.33
CA ALA A 130 -4.86 -4.81 21.43
C ALA A 130 -3.51 -4.35 22.03
N SER A 131 -3.46 -3.09 22.46
CA SER A 131 -2.27 -2.49 23.10
C SER A 131 -0.99 -2.44 22.25
N GLN A 132 -1.12 -2.51 20.92
CA GLN A 132 -0.03 -2.25 19.99
C GLN A 132 0.58 -0.85 20.22
N THR A 133 1.90 -0.77 20.43
CA THR A 133 2.61 0.51 20.61
C THR A 133 3.25 1.05 19.34
N GLU A 134 3.56 0.18 18.38
CA GLU A 134 4.21 0.52 17.11
C GLU A 134 3.35 0.08 15.92
N PRO A 135 3.30 0.83 14.81
CA PRO A 135 2.56 0.42 13.61
C PRO A 135 2.97 -0.97 13.12
N VAL A 136 2.00 -1.78 12.70
CA VAL A 136 2.26 -3.03 11.99
C VAL A 136 2.94 -2.70 10.68
N GLN A 137 4.05 -3.36 10.37
CA GLN A 137 4.82 -3.13 9.16
C GLN A 137 4.54 -4.23 8.15
N VAL A 138 4.04 -3.86 6.97
CA VAL A 138 3.79 -4.79 5.86
C VAL A 138 4.42 -4.28 4.56
N SER A 139 4.59 -5.16 3.58
CA SER A 139 5.15 -4.77 2.29
C SER A 139 4.46 -5.46 1.11
N LYS A 140 4.52 -4.81 -0.06
CA LYS A 140 3.98 -5.33 -1.32
C LYS A 140 4.92 -4.99 -2.48
N THR A 141 5.27 -5.98 -3.28
CA THR A 141 6.12 -5.80 -4.47
C THR A 141 5.31 -5.84 -5.76
N ASN A 142 5.72 -5.10 -6.79
CA ASN A 142 5.21 -5.27 -8.16
C ASN A 142 6.36 -5.59 -9.12
N LYS A 143 6.03 -6.30 -10.19
CA LYS A 143 6.92 -6.55 -11.32
C LYS A 143 6.75 -5.43 -12.35
N LYS A 144 7.87 -4.98 -12.93
CA LYS A 144 7.81 -4.05 -14.08
C LYS A 144 7.06 -4.69 -15.23
N MET A 145 6.27 -3.89 -15.92
CA MET A 145 5.69 -4.23 -17.21
C MET A 145 6.79 -4.12 -18.27
N LEU A 146 7.08 -5.22 -18.97
CA LEU A 146 8.09 -5.24 -20.02
C LEU A 146 7.43 -5.16 -21.40
N GLY A 147 8.06 -4.41 -22.30
CA GLY A 147 7.66 -4.23 -23.68
C GLY A 147 8.40 -5.15 -24.66
N GLU A 148 7.85 -5.22 -25.86
CA GLU A 148 8.41 -5.89 -27.03
C GLU A 148 8.35 -4.93 -28.22
N VAL A 149 9.42 -4.89 -29.02
CA VAL A 149 9.48 -4.15 -30.27
C VAL A 149 9.81 -5.08 -31.41
N ILE A 150 9.07 -4.95 -32.51
CA ILE A 150 9.35 -5.61 -33.78
C ILE A 150 9.70 -4.52 -34.79
N LEU A 151 10.92 -4.56 -35.32
CA LEU A 151 11.36 -3.74 -36.44
C LEU A 151 11.16 -4.55 -37.72
N THR A 152 10.52 -3.97 -38.73
CA THR A 152 10.42 -4.58 -40.05
C THR A 152 11.15 -3.74 -41.10
N LYS A 153 12.22 -4.30 -41.69
CA LYS A 153 13.00 -3.64 -42.73
C LYS A 153 12.41 -3.92 -44.10
N THR A 154 12.20 -2.87 -44.87
CA THR A 154 11.66 -2.93 -46.24
C THR A 154 12.52 -2.10 -47.17
N ALA A 155 12.52 -2.47 -48.45
CA ALA A 155 13.04 -1.62 -49.51
C ALA A 155 12.04 -0.49 -49.79
N ASP A 156 12.56 0.73 -49.94
CA ASP A 156 11.78 1.89 -50.39
C ASP A 156 11.29 1.72 -51.84
N THR A 157 12.05 0.98 -52.63
CA THR A 157 11.68 0.53 -53.98
C THR A 157 11.16 -0.91 -53.95
N ASN A 158 10.61 -1.40 -55.07
CA ASN A 158 10.10 -2.78 -55.19
C ASN A 158 8.93 -3.10 -54.25
N ASN A 159 7.97 -2.18 -54.12
CA ASN A 159 6.70 -2.38 -53.42
C ASN A 159 6.86 -2.84 -51.95
N GLY A 160 7.84 -2.28 -51.23
CA GLY A 160 8.03 -2.59 -49.81
C GLY A 160 8.56 -4.00 -49.54
N LYS A 161 9.30 -4.59 -50.49
CA LYS A 161 9.92 -5.92 -50.32
C LYS A 161 10.67 -5.97 -48.99
N LYS A 162 10.40 -7.00 -48.18
CA LYS A 162 11.06 -7.25 -46.90
C LYS A 162 12.53 -7.60 -47.13
N LEU A 163 13.41 -7.10 -46.27
CA LEU A 163 14.86 -7.24 -46.41
C LEU A 163 15.44 -8.05 -45.24
N GLU A 164 15.95 -9.24 -45.55
CA GLU A 164 16.69 -10.12 -44.63
C GLU A 164 18.16 -9.69 -44.53
N GLY A 165 18.79 -9.89 -43.37
CA GLY A 165 20.24 -9.72 -43.21
C GLY A 165 20.73 -8.32 -42.82
N ALA A 166 19.86 -7.31 -42.76
CA ALA A 166 20.21 -5.99 -42.23
C ALA A 166 20.56 -6.13 -40.74
N VAL A 167 21.65 -5.50 -40.29
CA VAL A 167 22.14 -5.60 -38.90
C VAL A 167 21.97 -4.27 -38.18
N PHE A 168 21.51 -4.35 -36.94
CA PHE A 168 21.23 -3.21 -36.07
C PHE A 168 21.89 -3.36 -34.70
N GLU A 169 22.06 -2.21 -34.04
CA GLU A 169 22.25 -2.08 -32.60
C GLU A 169 20.97 -1.51 -31.99
N LEU A 170 20.62 -1.98 -30.78
CA LEU A 170 19.64 -1.32 -29.93
C LEU A 170 20.37 -0.47 -28.88
N LYS A 171 20.01 0.80 -28.78
CA LYS A 171 20.56 1.75 -27.82
C LYS A 171 19.48 2.34 -26.93
N ASP A 172 19.86 2.75 -25.73
CA ASP A 172 19.00 3.58 -24.87
C ASP A 172 18.94 5.04 -25.37
N SER A 173 18.18 5.87 -24.67
CA SER A 173 18.03 7.30 -24.97
C SER A 173 19.32 8.12 -24.91
N ASN A 174 20.33 7.64 -24.16
CA ASN A 174 21.65 8.27 -24.04
C ASN A 174 22.64 7.76 -25.10
N GLY A 175 22.20 6.84 -25.97
CA GLY A 175 23.05 6.23 -26.99
C GLY A 175 23.94 5.10 -26.49
N ILE A 176 23.73 4.60 -25.27
CA ILE A 176 24.43 3.42 -24.75
C ILE A 176 23.88 2.18 -25.45
N VAL A 177 24.78 1.36 -25.99
CA VAL A 177 24.44 0.10 -26.67
C VAL A 177 23.96 -0.93 -25.65
N LEU A 178 22.72 -1.39 -25.80
CA LEU A 178 22.10 -2.41 -24.95
C LEU A 178 22.22 -3.81 -25.57
N LYS A 179 22.01 -3.90 -26.88
CA LYS A 179 22.14 -5.13 -27.67
C LYS A 179 22.79 -4.81 -29.01
N ASN A 180 23.63 -5.69 -29.52
CA ASN A 180 24.33 -5.53 -30.78
C ASN A 180 24.10 -6.75 -31.69
N GLN A 181 24.55 -6.63 -32.95
CA GLN A 181 24.50 -7.71 -33.95
C GLN A 181 23.09 -8.30 -34.14
N LEU A 182 22.07 -7.44 -34.05
CA LEU A 182 20.69 -7.83 -34.21
C LEU A 182 20.35 -7.84 -35.70
N SER A 183 20.09 -9.00 -36.31
CA SER A 183 19.79 -9.12 -37.73
C SER A 183 18.31 -9.35 -38.03
N THR A 184 17.83 -8.80 -39.15
CA THR A 184 16.51 -9.11 -39.68
C THR A 184 16.47 -10.52 -40.28
N ASN A 185 15.45 -11.29 -39.94
CA ASN A 185 15.23 -12.66 -40.45
C ASN A 185 14.71 -12.68 -41.91
N SER A 186 14.33 -13.86 -42.42
CA SER A 186 13.82 -14.04 -43.79
C SER A 186 12.48 -13.34 -44.08
N GLN A 187 11.75 -12.93 -43.04
CA GLN A 187 10.56 -12.08 -43.12
C GLN A 187 10.92 -10.58 -43.06
N GLY A 188 12.21 -10.23 -42.98
CA GLY A 188 12.71 -8.88 -42.81
C GLY A 188 12.44 -8.30 -41.43
N GLU A 189 12.21 -9.16 -40.42
CA GLU A 189 11.83 -8.75 -39.06
C GLU A 189 12.98 -8.97 -38.08
N LEU A 190 13.09 -8.05 -37.13
CA LEU A 190 13.94 -8.15 -35.95
C LEU A 190 13.08 -7.89 -34.72
N THR A 191 13.11 -8.82 -33.76
CA THR A 191 12.33 -8.71 -32.52
C THR A 191 13.24 -8.52 -31.32
N VAL A 192 12.89 -7.58 -30.44
CA VAL A 192 13.52 -7.42 -29.13
C VAL A 192 12.44 -7.43 -28.04
N LYS A 193 12.55 -8.40 -27.13
CA LYS A 193 11.67 -8.58 -25.97
C LYS A 193 12.33 -8.08 -24.69
N ASP A 194 11.52 -8.07 -23.63
CA ASP A 194 11.91 -7.80 -22.24
C ASP A 194 12.53 -6.42 -22.07
N LEU A 195 11.99 -5.43 -22.79
CA LEU A 195 12.42 -4.04 -22.67
C LEU A 195 11.70 -3.39 -21.49
N GLU A 196 12.43 -2.73 -20.61
CA GLU A 196 11.80 -1.87 -19.61
C GLU A 196 11.08 -0.69 -20.29
N PRO A 197 10.13 -0.01 -19.61
CA PRO A 197 9.56 1.22 -20.13
C PRO A 197 10.65 2.29 -20.31
N GLY A 198 10.75 2.85 -21.52
CA GLY A 198 11.76 3.87 -21.83
C GLY A 198 11.85 4.16 -23.32
N ASP A 199 12.72 5.11 -23.66
CA ASP A 199 13.03 5.49 -25.04
C ASP A 199 14.23 4.71 -25.56
N TYR A 200 14.10 4.17 -26.76
CA TYR A 200 15.10 3.32 -27.40
C TYR A 200 15.35 3.72 -28.85
N GLN A 201 16.53 3.36 -29.37
CA GLN A 201 16.93 3.63 -30.75
C GLN A 201 17.47 2.37 -31.42
N PHE A 202 16.94 2.03 -32.60
CA PHE A 202 17.57 1.07 -33.51
C PHE A 202 18.51 1.82 -34.47
N VAL A 203 19.79 1.45 -34.48
CA VAL A 203 20.80 2.03 -35.37
C VAL A 203 21.27 0.95 -36.34
N GLU A 204 21.05 1.16 -37.65
CA GLU A 204 21.54 0.25 -38.69
C GLU A 204 23.06 0.33 -38.76
N THR A 205 23.73 -0.82 -38.62
CA THR A 205 25.19 -0.95 -38.65
C THR A 205 25.71 -1.68 -39.87
N LYS A 206 24.86 -2.48 -40.54
CA LYS A 206 25.19 -3.14 -41.80
C LYS A 206 23.94 -3.30 -42.67
N ALA A 207 24.06 -2.93 -43.95
CA ALA A 207 23.04 -3.18 -44.96
C ALA A 207 22.85 -4.70 -45.21
N PRO A 208 21.64 -5.12 -45.66
CA PRO A 208 21.33 -6.50 -46.03
C PRO A 208 22.14 -7.00 -47.24
#